data_AF-A0A6B0T1N6-F1
#
_entry.id   AF-A0A6B0T1N6-F1
#
_cell.length_a   1.000
_cell.length_b   1.000
_cell.length_c   1.000
_cell.angle_alpha   90.00
_cell.angle_beta   90.00
_cell.angle_gamma   90.00
#
_symmetry.space_group_name_H-M   'P 1'
#
loop_
_entity.id
_entity.type
_entity.pdbx_description
1 polymer ?
#
loop_
_entity_poly.entity_id
_entity_poly.type
_entity_poly.pdbx_seq_one_letter_code
_entity_poly.pdbx_strand_id
1 'polypeptide(L)'
;MSDPGGPAIAERVEEYWEWAAVALFLLVSVDLLTTMYAAAVVGPEAEANPLMRWALGQPLSVLVGVNLGAVVLAAVVFRGLMETYRLTPARVRPYYGLLIEVWLGLLVAAGLALFANNLSVIVLGESLL
;
A
#
# COMPACT_ATOMS: atom_id res chain seq x y z
N MET A 1 19.02 31.84 10.58
CA MET A 1 18.90 31.03 11.79
C MET A 1 18.19 29.75 11.37
N SER A 2 18.94 28.68 11.13
CA SER A 2 18.39 27.41 10.63
C SER A 2 17.49 26.81 11.71
N ASP A 3 16.23 26.51 11.38
CA ASP A 3 15.29 25.85 12.29
C ASP A 3 15.90 24.50 12.71
N PRO A 4 16.23 24.28 13.99
CA PRO A 4 16.87 23.05 14.45
C PRO A 4 16.02 21.80 14.20
N GLY A 5 14.73 21.95 13.88
CA GLY A 5 13.87 20.84 13.46
C GLY A 5 14.04 20.40 12.01
N GLY A 6 14.63 21.21 11.12
CA GLY A 6 14.69 20.96 9.68
C GLY A 6 15.29 19.59 9.28
N PRO A 7 16.50 19.23 9.76
CA PRO A 7 17.14 17.95 9.45
C PRO A 7 16.35 16.74 9.97
N ALA A 8 15.86 16.81 11.22
CA ALA A 8 15.10 15.73 11.83
C ALA A 8 13.75 15.48 11.14
N ILE A 9 13.09 16.54 10.64
CA ILE A 9 11.86 16.39 9.85
C ILE A 9 12.17 15.73 8.51
N ALA A 10 13.28 16.11 7.86
CA ALA A 10 13.67 15.53 6.57
C ALA A 10 13.93 14.02 6.70
N GLU A 11 14.67 13.61 7.73
CA GLU A 11 14.94 12.21 8.06
C GLU A 11 13.63 11.42 8.29
N ARG A 12 12.69 11.96 9.08
CA ARG A 12 11.39 11.31 9.30
C ARG A 12 10.56 11.19 8.03
N VAL A 13 10.57 12.21 7.18
CA VAL A 13 9.86 12.15 5.91
C VAL A 13 10.47 11.10 4.99
N GLU A 14 11.79 10.98 4.96
CA GLU A 14 12.48 9.92 4.20
C GLU A 14 12.10 8.53 4.71
N GLU A 15 12.14 8.30 6.03
CA GLU A 15 11.69 7.06 6.65
C GLU A 15 10.22 6.72 6.31
N TYR A 16 9.33 7.72 6.35
CA TYR A 16 7.92 7.53 5.95
C TYR A 16 7.77 7.16 4.48
N TRP A 17 8.61 7.69 3.58
CA TRP A 17 8.63 7.28 2.17
C TRP A 17 9.15 5.86 1.98
N GLU A 18 10.16 5.44 2.73
CA GLU A 18 10.66 4.06 2.71
C GLU A 18 9.56 3.07 3.12
N TRP A 19 8.88 3.35 4.23
CA TRP A 19 7.76 2.50 4.69
C TRP A 19 6.56 2.54 3.74
N ALA A 20 6.26 3.69 3.12
CA ALA A 20 5.25 3.75 2.08
C ALA A 20 5.63 2.91 0.85
N ALA A 21 6.90 2.89 0.46
CA ALA A 21 7.39 2.04 -0.63
C ALA A 21 7.24 0.54 -0.28
N VAL A 22 7.55 0.14 0.95
CA VAL A 22 7.32 -1.23 1.44
C VAL A 22 5.84 -1.58 1.39
N ALA A 23 4.96 -0.72 1.90
CA ALA A 23 3.52 -0.94 1.89
C ALA A 23 2.97 -1.08 0.45
N LEU A 24 3.38 -0.19 -0.47
CA LEU A 24 2.97 -0.24 -1.87
C LEU A 24 3.50 -1.49 -2.59
N PHE A 25 4.73 -1.91 -2.29
CA PHE A 25 5.27 -3.14 -2.85
C PHE A 25 4.45 -4.36 -2.44
N LEU A 26 4.06 -4.44 -1.15
CA LEU A 26 3.22 -5.52 -0.64
C LEU A 26 1.81 -5.47 -1.24
N LEU A 27 1.15 -4.31 -1.16
CA LEU A 27 -0.26 -4.15 -1.55
C LEU A 27 -0.50 -4.09 -3.06
N VAL A 28 0.53 -3.89 -3.86
CA VAL A 28 0.39 -3.82 -5.32
C VAL A 28 1.12 -4.97 -5.98
N SER A 29 2.44 -5.06 -5.84
CA SER A 29 3.21 -6.06 -6.58
C SER A 29 2.95 -7.47 -6.07
N VAL A 30 3.09 -7.68 -4.75
CA VAL A 30 2.90 -8.98 -4.13
C VAL A 30 1.43 -9.39 -4.19
N ASP A 31 0.53 -8.46 -3.84
CA ASP A 31 -0.91 -8.70 -3.90
C ASP A 31 -1.39 -9.04 -5.32
N LEU A 32 -0.96 -8.30 -6.35
CA LEU A 32 -1.34 -8.58 -7.74
C LEU A 32 -0.90 -9.99 -8.17
N LEU A 33 0.36 -10.34 -7.91
CA LEU A 33 0.87 -11.66 -8.27
C LEU A 33 0.06 -12.76 -7.58
N THR A 34 -0.13 -12.64 -6.27
CA THR A 34 -0.86 -13.65 -5.50
C THR A 34 -2.35 -13.73 -5.88
N THR A 35 -2.98 -12.60 -6.20
CA THR A 35 -4.35 -12.54 -6.71
C THR A 35 -4.48 -13.19 -8.08
N MET A 36 -3.53 -12.96 -9.00
CA MET A 36 -3.50 -13.63 -10.30
C MET A 36 -3.35 -15.15 -10.16
N TYR A 37 -2.48 -15.61 -9.26
CA TYR A 37 -2.31 -17.04 -8.99
C TYR A 37 -3.55 -17.66 -8.34
N ALA A 38 -4.15 -16.99 -7.35
CA ALA A 38 -5.39 -17.45 -6.74
C ALA A 38 -6.52 -17.54 -7.77
N ALA A 39 -6.68 -16.51 -8.62
CA ALA A 39 -7.67 -16.51 -9.70
C ALA A 39 -7.43 -17.62 -10.75
N ALA A 40 -6.18 -18.05 -10.95
CA ALA A 40 -5.89 -19.21 -11.81
C ALA A 40 -6.32 -20.54 -11.18
N VAL A 41 -6.42 -20.61 -9.84
CA VAL A 41 -6.87 -21.81 -9.10
C VAL A 41 -8.39 -21.85 -8.95
N VAL A 42 -9.01 -20.75 -8.51
CA VAL A 42 -10.44 -20.70 -8.15
C VAL A 42 -11.31 -19.94 -9.15
N GLY A 43 -10.71 -19.34 -10.18
CA GLY A 43 -11.39 -18.48 -11.15
C GLY A 43 -11.54 -17.02 -10.69
N PRO A 44 -11.67 -16.05 -11.62
CA PRO A 44 -11.79 -14.63 -11.29
C PRO A 44 -13.11 -14.28 -10.60
N GLU A 45 -14.16 -15.09 -10.77
CA GLU A 45 -15.49 -14.91 -10.13
C GLU A 45 -15.40 -14.92 -8.60
N ALA A 46 -14.41 -15.61 -8.03
CA ALA A 46 -14.18 -15.69 -6.59
C ALA A 46 -13.63 -14.38 -5.98
N GLU A 47 -13.14 -13.45 -6.81
CA GLU A 47 -12.61 -12.16 -6.35
C GLU A 47 -13.73 -11.30 -5.76
N ALA A 48 -13.60 -10.88 -4.51
CA ALA A 48 -14.62 -10.07 -3.82
C ALA A 48 -14.64 -8.61 -4.32
N ASN A 49 -13.47 -8.07 -4.69
CA ASN A 49 -13.33 -6.70 -5.16
C ASN A 49 -13.85 -6.55 -6.61
N PRO A 50 -14.96 -5.83 -6.87
CA PRO A 50 -15.54 -5.73 -8.22
C PRO A 50 -14.59 -5.13 -9.26
N LEU A 51 -13.72 -4.19 -8.83
CA LEU A 51 -12.74 -3.57 -9.71
C LEU A 51 -11.66 -4.58 -10.11
N MET A 52 -11.17 -5.37 -9.16
CA MET A 52 -10.16 -6.40 -9.40
C MET A 52 -10.75 -7.53 -10.25
N ARG A 53 -11.98 -7.98 -9.94
CA ARG A 53 -12.71 -8.95 -10.75
C ARG A 53 -12.82 -8.52 -12.22
N TRP A 54 -13.16 -7.26 -12.47
CA TRP A 54 -13.20 -6.71 -13.81
C TRP A 54 -11.80 -6.69 -14.45
N ALA A 55 -10.78 -6.22 -13.74
CA ALA A 55 -9.42 -6.08 -14.25
C ALA A 55 -8.76 -7.43 -14.59
N LEU A 56 -9.08 -8.50 -13.85
CA LEU A 56 -8.63 -9.86 -14.17
C LEU A 56 -9.16 -10.39 -15.51
N GLY A 57 -10.32 -9.90 -15.97
CA GLY A 57 -10.88 -10.22 -17.28
C GLY A 57 -10.30 -9.40 -18.44
N GLN A 58 -9.40 -8.45 -18.17
CA GLN A 58 -8.79 -7.59 -19.18
C GLN A 58 -7.42 -8.10 -19.64
N PRO A 59 -6.87 -7.59 -20.77
CA PRO A 59 -5.49 -7.86 -21.15
C PRO A 59 -4.51 -7.44 -20.05
N LEU A 60 -3.40 -8.17 -19.92
CA LEU A 60 -2.37 -7.93 -18.89
C LEU A 60 -1.88 -6.47 -18.85
N SER A 61 -1.82 -5.78 -19.99
CA SER A 61 -1.42 -4.37 -20.06
C SER A 61 -2.39 -3.44 -19.32
N VAL A 62 -3.70 -3.71 -19.37
CA VAL A 62 -4.72 -2.93 -18.66
C VAL A 62 -4.61 -3.20 -17.16
N LEU A 63 -4.44 -4.47 -16.77
CA LEU A 63 -4.25 -4.86 -15.38
C LEU A 63 -3.02 -4.18 -14.75
N VAL A 64 -1.89 -4.21 -15.45
CA VAL A 64 -0.67 -3.51 -15.05
C VAL A 64 -0.90 -1.99 -15.00
N GLY A 65 -1.59 -1.42 -15.99
CA GLY A 65 -1.91 0.01 -16.04
C GLY A 65 -2.77 0.49 -14.86
N VAL A 66 -3.77 -0.29 -14.46
CA VAL A 66 -4.62 0.02 -13.29
C VAL A 66 -3.78 0.03 -12.01
N ASN A 67 -2.94 -0.98 -11.81
CA ASN A 67 -2.07 -1.07 -10.63
C ASN A 67 -1.01 0.03 -10.59
N LEU A 68 -0.37 0.34 -11.72
CA LEU A 68 0.54 1.48 -11.81
C LEU A 68 -0.18 2.81 -11.54
N GLY A 69 -1.40 2.98 -12.03
CA GLY A 69 -2.24 4.13 -11.73
C GLY A 69 -2.51 4.28 -10.24
N ALA A 70 -2.81 3.17 -9.54
CA ALA A 70 -2.99 3.16 -8.09
C ALA A 70 -1.70 3.55 -7.34
N VAL A 71 -0.54 3.03 -7.75
CA VAL A 71 0.77 3.41 -7.17
C VAL A 71 1.05 4.90 -7.35
N VAL A 72 0.86 5.43 -8.55
CA VAL A 72 1.09 6.86 -8.83
C VAL A 72 0.14 7.73 -8.00
N LEU A 73 -1.15 7.36 -7.94
CA LEU A 73 -2.13 8.09 -7.14
C LEU A 73 -1.75 8.08 -5.65
N ALA A 74 -1.39 6.91 -5.11
CA ALA A 74 -0.97 6.77 -3.72
C ALA A 74 0.28 7.61 -3.43
N ALA A 75 1.28 7.59 -4.30
CA ALA A 75 2.48 8.41 -4.16
C ALA A 75 2.17 9.91 -4.20
N VAL A 76 1.28 10.37 -5.08
CA VAL A 76 0.88 11.79 -5.15
C VAL A 76 0.16 12.22 -3.87
N VAL A 77 -0.77 11.39 -3.37
CA VAL A 77 -1.48 11.66 -2.11
C VAL A 77 -0.50 11.69 -0.93
N PHE A 78 0.41 10.71 -0.88
CA PHE A 78 1.41 10.63 0.19
C PHE A 78 2.39 11.81 0.17
N ARG A 79 2.75 12.31 -1.02
CA ARG A 79 3.52 13.55 -1.14
C ARG A 79 2.81 14.74 -0.49
N GLY A 80 1.51 14.90 -0.73
CA GLY A 80 0.70 15.95 -0.09
C GLY A 80 0.62 15.79 1.44
N LEU A 81 0.52 14.54 1.91
CA LEU A 81 0.58 14.23 3.34
C LEU A 81 1.91 14.66 3.97
N MET A 82 3.04 14.36 3.32
CA MET A 82 4.37 14.76 3.80
C MET A 82 4.56 16.28 3.81
N GLU A 83 3.99 16.98 2.82
CA GLU A 83 4.01 18.45 2.80
C GLU A 83 3.21 19.02 3.98
N THR A 84 2.04 18.46 4.27
CA THR A 84 1.23 18.84 5.44
C THR A 84 1.97 18.56 6.75
N TYR A 85 2.66 17.42 6.85
CA TYR A 85 3.47 17.08 8.02
C TYR A 85 4.62 18.09 8.25
N ARG A 86 5.30 18.53 7.19
CA ARG A 86 6.37 19.55 7.29
C ARG A 86 5.85 20.89 7.82
N LEU A 87 4.66 21.30 7.38
CA LEU A 87 4.03 22.56 7.79
C LEU A 87 3.39 22.48 9.19
N THR A 88 3.28 21.28 9.76
CA THR A 88 2.62 21.07 11.05
C THR A 88 3.42 21.71 12.19
N PRO A 89 2.78 22.47 13.10
CA PRO A 89 3.46 23.10 14.23
C PRO A 89 4.16 22.08 15.15
N ALA A 90 5.33 22.44 15.68
CA ALA A 90 6.19 21.54 16.47
C ALA A 90 5.48 20.88 17.67
N ARG A 91 4.48 21.54 18.28
CA ARG A 91 3.71 21.00 19.41
C ARG A 91 2.81 19.82 19.05
N VAL A 92 2.27 19.81 17.83
CA VAL A 92 1.31 18.79 17.36
C VAL A 92 1.95 17.76 16.42
N ARG A 93 3.11 18.08 15.85
CA ARG A 93 3.83 17.21 14.91
C ARG A 93 4.10 15.79 15.41
N PRO A 94 4.48 15.55 16.69
CA PRO A 94 4.71 14.18 17.17
C PRO A 94 3.45 13.31 17.10
N TYR A 95 2.28 13.86 17.42
CA TYR A 95 1.00 13.13 17.33
C TYR A 95 0.62 12.85 15.88
N TYR A 96 0.90 13.79 14.98
CA TYR A 96 0.67 13.56 13.56
C TYR A 96 1.62 12.49 12.99
N GLY A 97 2.89 12.51 13.40
CA GLY A 97 3.86 11.47 13.05
C GLY A 97 3.40 10.09 13.51
N LEU A 98 2.97 9.97 14.77
CA LEU A 98 2.41 8.72 15.30
C LEU A 98 1.21 8.23 14.48
N LEU A 99 0.32 9.14 14.06
CA LEU A 99 -0.82 8.77 13.21
C LEU A 99 -0.35 8.20 11.85
N ILE A 100 0.66 8.81 11.23
CA ILE A 100 1.27 8.34 9.99
C ILE A 100 1.91 6.96 10.20
N GLU A 101 2.67 6.78 11.28
CA GLU A 101 3.33 5.52 11.63
C GLU A 101 2.33 4.39 11.86
N VAL A 102 1.27 4.65 12.63
CA VAL A 102 0.19 3.67 12.85
C VAL A 102 -0.48 3.32 11.53
N TRP A 103 -0.78 4.31 10.69
CA TRP A 103 -1.41 4.07 9.40
C TRP A 103 -0.52 3.26 8.45
N LEU A 104 0.77 3.59 8.35
CA LEU A 104 1.74 2.81 7.55
C LEU A 104 1.89 1.39 8.08
N GLY A 105 1.99 1.22 9.41
CA GLY A 105 2.04 -0.10 10.05
C GLY A 105 0.80 -0.94 9.74
N LEU A 106 -0.39 -0.33 9.77
CA LEU A 106 -1.64 -1.00 9.39
C LEU A 106 -1.66 -1.39 7.90
N LEU A 107 -1.15 -0.55 7.00
CA LEU A 107 -1.06 -0.89 5.57
C LEU A 107 -0.12 -2.07 5.33
N VAL A 108 1.04 -2.09 5.99
CA VAL A 108 1.98 -3.22 5.90
C VAL A 108 1.35 -4.49 6.45
N ALA A 109 0.70 -4.41 7.63
CA ALA A 109 0.00 -5.56 8.22
C ALA A 109 -1.12 -6.08 7.31
N ALA A 110 -1.92 -5.18 6.71
CA ALA A 110 -2.95 -5.55 5.75
C ALA A 110 -2.36 -6.23 4.51
N GLY A 111 -1.26 -5.70 3.95
CA GLY A 111 -0.58 -6.33 2.81
C GLY A 111 -0.06 -7.72 3.14
N LEU A 112 0.52 -7.92 4.33
CA LEU A 112 0.94 -9.26 4.78
C LEU A 112 -0.25 -10.21 4.99
N ALA A 113 -1.37 -9.71 5.51
CA ALA A 113 -2.57 -10.51 5.71
C ALA A 113 -3.20 -10.95 4.38
N LEU A 114 -3.31 -10.04 3.41
CA LEU A 114 -3.77 -10.35 2.05
C LEU A 114 -2.85 -11.36 1.37
N PHE A 115 -1.53 -11.15 1.47
CA PHE A 115 -0.55 -12.11 0.98
C PHE A 115 -0.75 -13.51 1.59
N ALA A 116 -0.89 -13.59 2.91
CA ALA A 116 -1.12 -14.86 3.61
C ALA A 116 -2.44 -15.52 3.20
N ASN A 117 -3.50 -14.72 3.02
CA ASN A 117 -4.79 -15.20 2.56
C ASN A 117 -4.70 -15.80 1.15
N ASN A 118 -4.10 -15.07 0.20
CA ASN A 118 -3.95 -15.54 -1.17
C ASN A 118 -3.03 -16.78 -1.23
N LEU A 119 -1.98 -16.82 -0.43
CA LEU A 119 -1.11 -17.99 -0.32
C LEU A 119 -1.86 -19.22 0.22
N SER A 120 -2.76 -19.04 1.19
CA SER A 120 -3.64 -20.11 1.67
C SER A 120 -4.52 -20.65 0.55
N VAL A 121 -5.14 -19.78 -0.25
CA VAL A 121 -5.96 -20.22 -1.40
C VAL A 121 -5.11 -21.03 -2.39
N ILE A 122 -3.87 -20.59 -2.65
CA ILE A 122 -2.97 -21.29 -3.59
C ILE A 122 -2.55 -22.67 -3.05
N VAL A 123 -2.25 -22.79 -1.76
CA VAL A 123 -1.68 -24.02 -1.18
C VAL A 123 -2.75 -24.99 -0.68
N LEU A 124 -3.80 -24.47 -0.05
CA LEU A 124 -4.86 -25.24 0.62
C LEU A 124 -6.17 -25.27 -0.17
N GLY A 125 -6.35 -24.40 -1.16
CA GLY A 125 -7.60 -24.27 -1.91
C GLY A 125 -8.71 -23.51 -1.16
N GLU A 126 -8.45 -23.04 0.06
CA GLU A 126 -9.40 -22.31 0.90
C GLU A 126 -8.84 -20.95 1.36
N SER A 127 -9.73 -19.98 1.46
CA SER A 127 -9.45 -18.63 1.99
C SER A 127 -9.42 -18.66 3.53
N LEU A 128 -8.55 -17.85 4.13
CA LEU A 128 -8.51 -17.64 5.60
C LEU A 128 -9.52 -16.57 6.06
N LEU A 129 -10.13 -15.88 5.11
CA LEU A 129 -11.17 -14.86 5.25
C LEU A 129 -12.42 -15.27 4.49
#